data_AF-A0A246AQR1-F1
#
_entry.id   AF-A0A246AQR1-F1
#
_cell.length_a   1.000
_cell.length_b   1.000
_cell.length_c   1.000
_cell.angle_alpha   90.00
_cell.angle_beta   90.00
_cell.angle_gamma   90.00
#
_symmetry.space_group_name_H-M   'P 1'
#
loop_
_entity.id
_entity.type
_entity.pdbx_description
1 polymer ?
#
loop_
_entity_poly.entity_id
_entity_poly.type
_entity_poly.pdbx_seq_one_letter_code
_entity_poly.pdbx_strand_id
1 'polypeptide(L)'
;MEINHREIMKNLFFIILSFLMLSCSELIDPPKNLIEKDKMSELIAEFAMNDQLNNFIPDTNIENATRYALKKQNINAADFIESYKFYTATGDIDKILNNAQEIVLTKDPAAKEYIEKKLKENKNVPAFAR
;
A
#
# COMPACT_ATOMS: atom_id res chain seq x y z
N MET A 1 40.62 14.99 -39.57
CA MET A 1 39.28 15.42 -39.12
C MET A 1 38.39 14.24 -38.72
N GLU A 2 38.56 13.05 -39.33
CA GLU A 2 37.72 11.86 -39.05
C GLU A 2 37.90 11.20 -37.67
N ILE A 3 39.09 11.27 -37.07
CA ILE A 3 39.38 10.62 -35.78
C ILE A 3 38.59 11.28 -34.64
N ASN A 4 38.52 12.62 -34.65
CA ASN A 4 37.76 13.39 -33.65
C ASN A 4 36.25 13.11 -33.74
N HIS A 5 35.74 12.92 -34.96
CA HIS A 5 34.33 12.59 -35.18
C HIS A 5 33.95 11.21 -34.63
N ARG A 6 34.86 10.24 -34.72
CA ARG A 6 34.64 8.88 -34.20
C ARG A 6 34.63 8.84 -32.67
N GLU A 7 35.53 9.57 -32.02
CA GLU A 7 35.55 9.74 -30.55
C GLU A 7 34.28 10.43 -30.03
N ILE A 8 33.84 11.50 -30.70
CA ILE A 8 32.59 12.21 -30.38
C ILE A 8 31.37 11.28 -30.50
N MET A 9 31.28 10.47 -31.56
CA MET A 9 30.16 9.54 -31.78
C MET A 9 30.12 8.44 -30.72
N LYS A 10 31.30 7.95 -30.30
CA LYS A 10 31.44 6.92 -29.27
C LYS A 10 31.00 7.47 -27.90
N ASN A 11 31.39 8.69 -27.58
CA ASN A 11 30.94 9.37 -26.34
C ASN A 11 29.44 9.66 -26.37
N LEU A 12 28.89 10.07 -27.52
CA LEU A 12 27.45 10.28 -27.69
C LEU A 12 26.66 8.98 -27.49
N PHE A 13 27.16 7.87 -28.03
CA PHE A 13 26.56 6.55 -27.84
C PHE A 13 26.52 6.13 -26.36
N PHE A 14 27.61 6.35 -25.61
CA PHE A 14 27.63 6.07 -24.17
C PHE A 14 26.66 6.95 -23.39
N ILE A 15 26.54 8.24 -23.73
CA ILE A 15 25.58 9.15 -23.10
C ILE A 15 24.14 8.69 -23.35
N ILE A 16 23.80 8.34 -24.59
CA ILE A 16 22.47 7.82 -24.95
C ILE A 16 22.18 6.50 -24.23
N LEU A 17 23.16 5.60 -24.15
CA LEU A 17 23.02 4.33 -23.43
C LEU A 17 22.81 4.55 -21.92
N SER A 18 23.47 5.53 -21.32
CA SER A 18 23.23 5.91 -19.92
C SER A 18 21.83 6.49 -19.69
N PHE A 19 21.28 7.28 -20.62
CA PHE A 19 19.90 7.77 -20.52
C PHE A 19 18.86 6.64 -20.63
N LEU A 20 19.10 5.62 -21.47
CA LEU A 20 18.22 4.45 -21.57
C LEU A 20 18.16 3.65 -20.27
N MET A 21 19.26 3.58 -19.52
CA MET A 21 19.33 2.90 -18.22
C MET A 21 18.62 3.67 -17.10
N LEU A 22 18.31 4.96 -17.29
CA LEU A 22 17.59 5.80 -16.31
C LEU A 22 16.07 5.78 -16.52
N SER A 23 15.56 5.15 -17.58
CA SER A 23 14.13 5.06 -17.87
C SER A 23 13.40 4.00 -17.01
N CYS A 24 13.75 3.87 -15.74
CA CYS A 24 12.91 3.13 -14.78
C CYS A 24 11.57 3.86 -14.65
N SER A 25 10.62 3.54 -15.52
CA SER A 25 9.23 3.96 -15.39
C SER A 25 8.55 3.10 -14.33
N GLU A 26 7.56 3.67 -13.65
CA GLU A 26 6.65 2.84 -12.86
C GLU A 26 5.93 1.85 -13.76
N LEU A 27 5.60 0.67 -13.22
CA LEU A 27 4.95 -0.41 -13.98
C LEU A 27 3.57 0.00 -14.51
N ILE A 28 2.92 0.95 -13.84
CA ILE A 28 1.64 1.54 -14.22
C ILE A 28 1.61 3.02 -13.87
N ASP A 29 0.86 3.80 -14.63
CA ASP A 29 0.67 5.23 -14.36
C ASP A 29 -0.17 5.46 -13.09
N PRO A 30 0.11 6.52 -12.31
CA PRO A 30 -0.72 6.88 -11.18
C PRO A 30 -2.15 7.25 -11.63
N PRO A 31 -3.19 6.74 -10.95
CA PRO A 31 -4.57 7.08 -11.26
C PRO A 31 -4.85 8.56 -10.98
N LYS A 32 -5.84 9.13 -11.69
CA LYS A 32 -6.18 10.56 -11.61
C LYS A 32 -6.52 11.01 -10.18
N ASN A 33 -7.20 10.15 -9.43
CA ASN A 33 -7.61 10.40 -8.06
C ASN A 33 -6.86 9.47 -7.09
N LEU A 34 -5.53 9.43 -7.19
CA LEU A 34 -4.69 8.63 -6.30
C LEU A 34 -4.92 9.04 -4.84
N ILE A 35 -5.36 8.09 -4.02
CA ILE A 35 -5.57 8.29 -2.58
C ILE A 35 -4.21 8.32 -1.90
N GLU A 36 -3.95 9.35 -1.08
CA GLU A 36 -2.71 9.46 -0.30
C GLU A 36 -2.47 8.21 0.58
N LYS A 37 -1.21 7.80 0.71
CA LYS A 37 -0.80 6.56 1.41
C LYS A 37 -1.32 6.48 2.85
N ASP A 38 -1.28 7.58 3.59
CA ASP A 38 -1.75 7.62 4.98
C ASP A 38 -3.27 7.44 5.05
N LYS A 39 -4.00 8.10 4.15
CA LYS A 39 -5.46 7.98 4.04
C LYS A 39 -5.89 6.58 3.59
N MET A 40 -5.10 5.95 2.72
CA MET A 40 -5.28 4.54 2.35
C MET A 40 -5.09 3.63 3.58
N SER A 41 -4.06 3.90 4.39
CA SER A 41 -3.77 3.14 5.62
C SER A 41 -4.91 3.26 6.65
N GLU A 42 -5.43 4.47 6.85
CA GLU A 42 -6.59 4.73 7.71
C GLU A 42 -7.84 3.98 7.26
N LEU A 43 -8.12 4.02 5.95
CA LEU A 43 -9.29 3.37 5.37
C LEU A 43 -9.21 1.84 5.48
N ILE A 44 -8.04 1.26 5.20
CA ILE A 44 -7.80 -0.18 5.36
C ILE A 44 -7.94 -0.60 6.83
N ALA A 45 -7.42 0.21 7.77
CA ALA A 45 -7.61 -0.06 9.19
C ALA A 45 -9.10 -0.04 9.59
N GLU A 46 -9.89 0.90 9.06
CA GLU A 46 -11.34 0.96 9.31
C GLU A 46 -12.06 -0.25 8.70
N PHE A 47 -11.67 -0.72 7.51
CA PHE A 47 -12.22 -1.95 6.93
C PHE A 47 -11.89 -3.18 7.78
N ALA A 48 -10.64 -3.32 8.22
CA ALA A 48 -10.22 -4.45 9.05
C ALA A 48 -10.97 -4.50 10.38
N MET A 49 -11.22 -3.35 11.01
CA MET A 49 -12.05 -3.26 12.22
C MET A 49 -13.51 -3.59 11.94
N ASN A 50 -14.07 -3.09 10.83
CA ASN A 50 -15.46 -3.34 10.46
C ASN A 50 -15.74 -4.82 10.15
N ASP A 51 -14.78 -5.53 9.56
CA ASP A 51 -14.91 -6.95 9.24
C ASP A 51 -15.16 -7.81 10.49
N GLN A 52 -14.65 -7.37 11.65
CA GLN A 52 -14.87 -8.03 12.94
C GLN A 52 -16.27 -7.81 13.52
N LEU A 53 -17.07 -6.85 13.01
CA LEU A 53 -18.38 -6.50 13.59
C LEU A 53 -19.33 -7.69 13.64
N ASN A 54 -19.30 -8.57 12.64
CA ASN A 54 -20.16 -9.76 12.60
C ASN A 54 -19.89 -10.76 13.74
N ASN A 55 -18.69 -10.72 14.36
CA ASN A 55 -18.39 -11.55 15.52
C ASN A 55 -19.10 -11.08 16.80
N PHE A 56 -19.51 -9.80 16.86
CA PHE A 56 -20.15 -9.20 18.03
C PHE A 56 -21.63 -8.92 17.80
N ILE A 57 -22.00 -8.53 16.59
CA ILE A 57 -23.36 -8.19 16.18
C ILE A 57 -23.66 -9.05 14.94
N PRO A 58 -24.29 -10.21 15.12
CA PRO A 58 -24.71 -11.07 14.01
C PRO A 58 -25.56 -10.28 13.00
N ASP A 59 -25.48 -10.69 11.74
CA ASP A 59 -26.22 -10.08 10.61
C ASP A 59 -25.89 -8.60 10.34
N THR A 60 -24.73 -8.11 10.82
CA THR A 60 -24.26 -6.78 10.46
C THR A 60 -23.96 -6.70 8.97
N ASN A 61 -24.51 -5.69 8.31
CA ASN A 61 -24.24 -5.44 6.90
C ASN A 61 -22.85 -4.79 6.73
N ILE A 62 -21.83 -5.62 6.53
CA ILE A 62 -20.44 -5.20 6.32
C ILE A 62 -20.26 -4.38 5.04
N GLU A 63 -21.10 -4.60 4.02
CA GLU A 63 -21.09 -3.78 2.80
C GLU A 63 -21.46 -2.33 3.10
N ASN A 64 -22.50 -2.11 3.92
CA ASN A 64 -22.88 -0.78 4.37
C ASN A 64 -21.80 -0.14 5.25
N ALA A 65 -21.14 -0.91 6.12
CA ALA A 65 -20.01 -0.43 6.92
C ALA A 65 -18.84 0.04 6.03
N THR A 66 -18.53 -0.74 4.98
CA THR A 66 -17.51 -0.41 3.98
C THR A 66 -17.87 0.87 3.22
N ARG A 67 -19.12 0.97 2.73
CA ARG A 67 -19.63 2.17 2.04
C ARG A 67 -19.60 3.40 2.93
N TYR A 68 -19.91 3.24 4.22
CA TYR A 68 -19.86 4.33 5.19
C TYR A 68 -18.43 4.84 5.40
N ALA A 69 -17.45 3.94 5.60
CA ALA A 69 -16.04 4.31 5.76
C ALA A 69 -15.49 5.07 4.54
N LEU A 70 -15.79 4.59 3.33
CA LEU A 70 -15.46 5.28 2.07
C LEU A 70 -16.06 6.70 2.03
N LYS A 71 -17.37 6.82 2.33
CA LYS A 71 -18.08 8.10 2.31
C LYS A 71 -17.55 9.09 3.35
N LYS A 72 -17.24 8.61 4.56
CA LYS A 72 -16.68 9.41 5.66
C LYS A 72 -15.35 10.06 5.27
N GLN A 73 -14.56 9.37 4.47
CA GLN A 73 -13.28 9.86 3.95
C GLN A 73 -13.41 10.57 2.58
N ASN A 74 -14.62 10.72 2.05
CA ASN A 74 -14.91 11.29 0.72
C ASN A 74 -14.11 10.58 -0.40
N ILE A 75 -14.06 9.25 -0.35
CA ILE A 75 -13.39 8.40 -1.34
C ILE A 75 -14.45 7.58 -2.09
N ASN A 76 -14.34 7.49 -3.41
CA ASN A 76 -15.16 6.58 -4.19
C ASN A 76 -14.53 5.18 -4.23
N ALA A 77 -15.35 4.14 -4.35
CA ALA A 77 -14.85 2.76 -4.43
C ALA A 77 -13.90 2.54 -5.61
N ALA A 78 -14.13 3.18 -6.76
CA ALA A 78 -13.26 3.09 -7.93
C ALA A 78 -11.87 3.68 -7.64
N ASP A 79 -11.81 4.86 -7.02
CA ASP A 79 -10.55 5.51 -6.64
C ASP A 79 -9.75 4.64 -5.65
N PHE A 80 -10.44 3.95 -4.72
CA PHE A 80 -9.81 2.97 -3.83
C PHE A 80 -9.20 1.80 -4.59
N ILE A 81 -9.98 1.16 -5.47
CA ILE A 81 -9.53 0.00 -6.23
C ILE A 81 -8.34 0.36 -7.14
N GLU A 82 -8.39 1.51 -7.80
CA GLU A 82 -7.32 1.98 -8.68
C GLU A 82 -6.04 2.32 -7.88
N SER A 83 -6.18 3.04 -6.77
CA SER A 83 -5.06 3.36 -5.89
C SER A 83 -4.44 2.12 -5.25
N TYR A 84 -5.25 1.14 -4.85
CA TYR A 84 -4.76 -0.14 -4.33
C TYR A 84 -3.95 -0.91 -5.38
N LYS A 85 -4.45 -0.99 -6.62
CA LYS A 85 -3.72 -1.60 -7.74
C LYS A 85 -2.40 -0.89 -7.99
N PHE A 86 -2.40 0.45 -7.99
CA PHE A 86 -1.21 1.28 -8.11
C PHE A 86 -0.17 0.94 -7.06
N TYR A 87 -0.52 1.00 -5.77
CA TYR A 87 0.43 0.70 -4.69
C TYR A 87 0.89 -0.75 -4.65
N THR A 88 0.06 -1.69 -5.13
CA THR A 88 0.47 -3.09 -5.28
C THR A 88 1.54 -3.22 -6.38
N ALA A 89 1.36 -2.55 -7.51
CA ALA A 89 2.29 -2.60 -8.62
C ALA A 89 3.60 -1.85 -8.35
N THR A 90 3.58 -0.77 -7.57
CA THR A 90 4.79 0.00 -7.18
C THR A 90 5.52 -0.61 -5.98
N GLY A 91 4.92 -1.57 -5.28
CA GLY A 91 5.49 -2.19 -4.06
C GLY A 91 5.28 -1.35 -2.79
N ASP A 92 4.54 -0.25 -2.86
CA ASP A 92 4.21 0.59 -1.72
C ASP A 92 3.16 -0.02 -0.77
N ILE A 93 2.43 -1.04 -1.23
CA ILE A 93 1.31 -1.63 -0.48
C ILE A 93 1.74 -2.19 0.87
N ASP A 94 2.92 -2.79 0.98
CA ASP A 94 3.41 -3.37 2.24
C ASP A 94 3.53 -2.31 3.34
N LYS A 95 4.03 -1.12 3.00
CA LYS A 95 4.15 -0.01 3.95
C LYS A 95 2.77 0.49 4.38
N ILE A 96 1.83 0.58 3.45
CA ILE A 96 0.45 1.00 3.73
C ILE A 96 -0.23 -0.01 4.68
N LEU A 97 -0.05 -1.31 4.43
CA LEU A 97 -0.62 -2.36 5.28
C LEU A 97 0.00 -2.36 6.68
N ASN A 98 1.32 -2.19 6.79
CA ASN A 98 2.00 -2.06 8.09
C ASN A 98 1.48 -0.85 8.88
N ASN A 99 1.35 0.31 8.22
CA ASN A 99 0.77 1.50 8.86
C ASN A 99 -0.68 1.27 9.29
N ALA A 100 -1.49 0.58 8.48
CA ALA A 100 -2.87 0.22 8.84
C ALA A 100 -2.90 -0.68 10.09
N GLN A 101 -2.01 -1.66 10.18
CA GLN A 101 -1.87 -2.51 11.37
C GLN A 101 -1.51 -1.68 12.61
N GLU A 102 -0.56 -0.75 12.52
CA GLU A 102 -0.20 0.15 13.62
C GLU A 102 -1.40 1.00 14.09
N ILE A 103 -2.22 1.49 13.15
CA ILE A 103 -3.45 2.22 13.46
C ILE A 103 -4.43 1.33 14.22
N VAL A 104 -4.63 0.08 13.80
CA VAL A 104 -5.50 -0.88 14.50
C VAL A 104 -5.00 -1.14 15.92
N LEU A 105 -3.71 -1.44 16.09
CA LEU A 105 -3.10 -1.71 17.39
C LEU A 105 -3.14 -0.50 18.34
N THR A 106 -3.11 0.71 17.79
CA THR A 106 -3.25 1.94 18.57
C THR A 106 -4.70 2.16 19.03
N LYS A 107 -5.68 1.79 18.20
CA LYS A 107 -7.11 1.89 18.52
C LYS A 107 -7.60 0.77 19.44
N ASP A 108 -6.97 -0.40 19.38
CA ASP A 108 -7.25 -1.55 20.24
C ASP A 108 -5.98 -2.04 20.96
N PRO A 109 -5.64 -1.44 22.11
CA PRO A 109 -4.49 -1.86 22.91
C PRO A 109 -4.60 -3.32 23.41
N ALA A 110 -5.81 -3.84 23.60
CA ALA A 110 -6.01 -5.22 24.04
C ALA A 110 -5.58 -6.21 22.95
N ALA A 111 -5.84 -5.89 21.67
CA ALA A 111 -5.32 -6.66 20.55
C ALA A 111 -3.79 -6.69 20.54
N LYS A 112 -3.13 -5.55 20.83
CA LYS A 112 -1.67 -5.48 20.93
C LYS A 112 -1.14 -6.39 22.04
N GLU A 113 -1.69 -6.31 23.24
CA GLU A 113 -1.29 -7.15 24.37
C GLU A 113 -1.50 -8.64 24.06
N TYR A 114 -2.60 -8.99 23.40
CA TYR A 114 -2.90 -10.35 22.98
C TYR A 114 -1.86 -10.88 21.98
N ILE A 115 -1.54 -10.12 20.94
CA ILE A 115 -0.53 -10.49 19.94
C ILE A 115 0.84 -10.65 20.60
N GLU A 116 1.28 -9.69 21.42
CA GLU A 116 2.55 -9.77 22.13
C GLU A 116 2.64 -11.01 23.04
N LYS A 117 1.54 -11.36 23.73
CA LYS A 117 1.46 -12.59 24.52
C LYS A 117 1.60 -13.83 23.63
N LYS A 118 0.90 -13.88 22.49
CA LYS A 118 0.98 -15.01 21.56
C LYS A 118 2.34 -15.18 20.91
N LEU A 119 3.04 -14.08 20.61
CA LEU A 119 4.42 -14.11 20.12
C LEU A 119 5.41 -14.62 21.17
N LYS A 120 5.19 -14.32 22.46
CA LYS A 120 5.99 -14.86 23.56
C LYS A 120 5.74 -16.35 23.77
N GLU A 121 4.49 -16.79 23.67
CA GLU A 121 4.08 -18.20 23.81
C GLU A 121 4.52 -19.06 22.62
N ASN A 122 4.54 -18.51 21.40
CA ASN A 122 4.88 -19.22 20.19
C ASN A 122 5.82 -18.39 19.29
N LYS A 123 7.09 -18.77 19.23
CA LYS A 123 8.09 -18.09 18.38
C LYS A 123 7.95 -18.39 16.88
N ASN A 124 7.11 -19.36 16.51
CA ASN A 124 6.88 -19.78 15.13
C ASN A 124 5.64 -19.12 14.49
N VAL A 125 5.23 -17.96 14.99
CA VAL A 125 4.16 -17.19 14.35
C VAL A 125 4.68 -16.64 13.00
N PRO A 126 3.99 -16.92 11.87
CA PRO A 126 4.34 -16.38 10.56
C PRO A 126 4.40 -14.86 10.57
N ALA A 127 5.26 -14.25 9.75
CA ALA A 127 5.49 -12.80 9.75
C ALA A 127 4.21 -11.98 9.57
N PHE A 128 3.26 -12.45 8.75
CA PHE A 128 1.97 -11.79 8.51
C PHE A 128 0.97 -11.87 9.69
N ALA A 129 1.24 -12.71 10.68
CA ALA A 129 0.39 -12.93 11.86
C ALA A 129 1.03 -12.38 13.15
N ARG A 130 2.16 -11.66 13.03
CA ARG A 130 2.82 -10.98 14.15
C ARG A 130 2.31 -9.56 14.30
#